data_AF-A0A354GGD7-F1
#
_entry.id   AF-A0A354GGD7-F1
#
_cell.length_a   1.000
_cell.length_b   1.000
_cell.length_c   1.000
_cell.angle_alpha   90.00
_cell.angle_beta   90.00
_cell.angle_gamma   90.00
#
_symmetry.space_group_name_H-M   'P 1'
#
loop_
_entity.id
_entity.type
_entity.pdbx_description
1 polymer ?
#
loop_
_entity_poly.entity_id
_entity_poly.type
_entity_poly.pdbx_seq_one_letter_code
_entity_poly.pdbx_strand_id
1 'polypeptide(L)'
;MEKKYFKRVDNKPHIWSSSSLYDKGVKQERKKWFSEWLEGNNRFDKNSIIEFHQNDSKGTPETAIKMKRKSVETVSITCISKKESNISFEYRSIINSQLFELALKSF
;
A
#
# COMPACT_ATOMS: atom_id res chain seq x y z
N MET A 1 11.50 -27.40 10.86
CA MET A 1 11.52 -26.00 11.35
C MET A 1 11.29 -25.07 10.19
N GLU A 2 10.32 -24.18 10.27
CA GLU A 2 10.11 -23.15 9.23
C GLU A 2 11.25 -22.14 9.23
N LYS A 3 11.82 -21.86 8.06
CA LYS A 3 12.89 -20.87 7.90
C LYS A 3 12.27 -19.47 7.85
N LYS A 4 12.53 -18.66 8.89
CA LYS A 4 12.12 -17.25 8.92
C LYS A 4 13.09 -16.40 8.09
N TYR A 5 12.56 -15.48 7.30
CA TYR A 5 13.36 -14.55 6.49
C TYR A 5 13.23 -13.14 7.06
N PHE A 6 14.34 -12.59 7.55
CA PHE A 6 14.42 -11.22 8.05
C PHE A 6 15.35 -10.39 7.16
N LYS A 7 14.92 -9.16 6.86
CA LYS A 7 15.76 -8.16 6.18
C LYS A 7 15.59 -6.84 6.89
N ARG A 8 16.70 -6.23 7.30
CA ARG A 8 16.70 -4.85 7.79
C ARG A 8 16.50 -3.92 6.59
N VAL A 9 15.50 -3.06 6.68
CA VAL A 9 15.20 -2.01 5.69
C VAL A 9 15.71 -0.67 6.23
N ASP A 10 16.18 0.18 5.34
CA ASP A 10 16.59 1.55 5.66
C ASP A 10 15.36 2.45 5.85
N ASN A 11 15.59 3.64 6.41
CA ASN A 11 14.53 4.63 6.63
C ASN A 11 14.22 5.42 5.36
N LYS A 12 13.83 4.71 4.29
CA LYS A 12 13.43 5.28 3.01
C LYS A 12 12.05 4.76 2.61
N PRO A 13 11.34 5.44 1.71
CA PRO A 13 10.09 4.91 1.17
C PRO A 13 10.31 3.59 0.44
N HIS A 14 9.47 2.59 0.70
CA HIS A 14 9.51 1.28 0.05
C HIS A 14 8.11 0.91 -0.44
N ILE A 15 8.04 0.18 -1.56
CA ILE A 15 6.82 -0.46 -2.04
C ILE A 15 7.00 -1.97 -2.12
N TRP A 16 5.99 -2.70 -1.66
CA TRP A 16 5.95 -4.16 -1.73
C TRP A 16 4.81 -4.64 -2.61
N SER A 17 5.04 -5.79 -3.23
CA SER A 17 4.07 -6.44 -4.11
C SER A 17 4.06 -7.93 -3.74
N SER A 18 2.86 -8.53 -3.71
CA SER A 18 2.71 -9.95 -3.37
C SER A 18 3.59 -10.82 -4.27
N SER A 19 4.34 -11.73 -3.63
CA SER A 19 5.24 -12.64 -4.34
C SER A 19 4.49 -13.62 -5.23
N SER A 20 3.33 -14.11 -4.78
CA SER A 20 2.51 -15.11 -5.48
C SER A 20 1.57 -14.50 -6.53
N LEU A 21 1.16 -13.23 -6.39
CA LEU A 21 0.18 -12.61 -7.30
C LEU A 21 0.80 -11.90 -8.50
N TYR A 22 2.06 -11.46 -8.40
CA TYR A 22 2.70 -10.62 -9.41
C TYR A 22 4.04 -11.22 -9.87
N ASP A 23 4.25 -11.23 -11.17
CA ASP A 23 5.53 -11.63 -11.77
C ASP A 23 6.59 -10.53 -11.61
N LYS A 24 7.77 -10.73 -12.21
CA LYS A 24 8.84 -9.73 -12.16
C LYS A 24 8.48 -8.46 -12.92
N GLY A 25 7.77 -8.54 -14.05
CA GLY A 25 7.41 -7.39 -14.87
C GLY A 25 6.49 -6.43 -14.11
N VAL A 26 5.38 -6.95 -13.58
CA VAL A 26 4.40 -6.16 -12.83
C VAL A 26 5.03 -5.54 -11.57
N LYS A 27 5.94 -6.28 -10.91
CA LYS A 27 6.68 -5.73 -9.76
C LYS A 27 7.56 -4.54 -10.14
N GLN A 28 8.17 -4.55 -11.33
CA GLN A 28 8.98 -3.43 -11.79
C GLN A 28 8.12 -2.23 -12.19
N GLU A 29 6.97 -2.45 -12.82
CA GLU A 29 6.01 -1.38 -13.12
C GLU A 29 5.53 -0.67 -11.84
N ARG A 30 5.15 -1.43 -10.81
CA ARG A 30 4.71 -0.84 -9.53
C ARG A 30 5.83 -0.05 -8.85
N LYS A 31 7.09 -0.50 -8.95
CA LYS A 31 8.25 0.29 -8.48
C LYS A 31 8.45 1.57 -9.28
N LYS A 32 8.27 1.51 -10.60
CA LYS A 32 8.35 2.70 -11.47
C LYS A 32 7.27 3.70 -11.09
N TRP A 33 6.02 3.28 -10.99
CA TRP A 33 4.90 4.16 -10.58
C TRP A 33 5.10 4.76 -9.19
N PHE A 34 5.65 3.98 -8.25
CA PHE A 34 5.98 4.49 -6.94
C PHE A 34 7.10 5.54 -6.99
N SER A 35 8.14 5.31 -7.81
CA SER A 35 9.24 6.26 -7.97
C SER A 35 8.74 7.57 -8.62
N GLU A 36 7.93 7.48 -9.68
CA GLU A 36 7.26 8.63 -10.30
C GLU A 36 6.40 9.40 -9.29
N TRP A 37 5.66 8.68 -8.45
CA TRP A 37 4.84 9.29 -7.40
C TRP A 37 5.69 9.98 -6.34
N LEU A 38 6.84 9.41 -5.94
CA LEU A 38 7.77 10.04 -5.00
C LEU A 38 8.40 11.32 -5.58
N GLU A 39 8.78 11.31 -6.86
CA GLU A 39 9.37 12.48 -7.53
C GLU A 39 8.36 13.61 -7.73
N GLY A 40 7.09 13.27 -8.01
CA GLY A 40 6.02 14.24 -8.23
C GLY A 40 5.36 14.78 -6.96
N ASN A 41 5.63 14.20 -5.78
CA ASN A 41 4.99 14.59 -4.52
C ASN A 41 5.99 15.14 -3.51
N ASN A 42 5.80 16.39 -3.12
CA ASN A 42 6.58 17.03 -2.06
C ASN A 42 5.95 16.85 -0.67
N ARG A 43 4.78 16.20 -0.58
CA ARG A 43 4.01 16.01 0.65
C ARG A 43 3.53 14.57 0.75
N PHE A 44 4.04 13.85 1.75
CA PHE A 44 3.71 12.45 2.03
C PHE A 44 2.79 12.34 3.25
N ASP A 45 1.58 12.89 3.14
CA ASP A 45 0.59 12.72 4.20
C ASP A 45 -0.27 11.46 3.99
N LYS A 46 -1.01 11.09 5.04
CA LYS A 46 -1.87 9.91 5.06
C LYS A 46 -2.79 9.83 3.83
N ASN A 47 -3.41 10.94 3.46
CA ASN A 47 -4.39 10.97 2.38
C ASN A 47 -3.72 10.74 1.02
N SER A 48 -2.62 11.44 0.74
CA SER A 48 -1.85 11.25 -0.51
C SER A 48 -1.35 9.80 -0.68
N ILE A 49 -0.93 9.16 0.42
CA ILE A 49 -0.50 7.75 0.41
C ILE A 49 -1.69 6.84 0.11
N ILE A 50 -2.84 7.06 0.74
CA ILE A 50 -4.03 6.25 0.50
C ILE A 50 -4.52 6.42 -0.95
N GLU A 51 -4.53 7.65 -1.48
CA GLU A 51 -4.90 7.94 -2.87
C GLU A 51 -4.02 7.19 -3.87
N PHE A 52 -2.69 7.16 -3.64
CA PHE A 52 -1.79 6.33 -4.44
C PHE A 52 -2.20 4.84 -4.40
N HIS A 53 -2.55 4.33 -3.22
CA HIS A 53 -2.97 2.94 -3.05
C HIS A 53 -4.38 2.63 -3.59
N GLN A 54 -5.20 3.66 -3.83
CA GLN A 54 -6.52 3.54 -4.46
C GLN A 54 -6.48 3.61 -6.00
N ASN A 55 -5.32 3.94 -6.58
CA ASN A 55 -5.16 4.13 -8.01
C ASN A 55 -5.38 2.82 -8.79
N ASP A 56 -6.37 2.84 -9.68
CA ASP A 56 -6.70 1.79 -10.65
C ASP A 56 -6.46 2.25 -12.11
N SER A 57 -5.94 3.46 -12.31
CA SER A 57 -5.77 4.05 -13.64
C SER A 57 -4.44 3.71 -14.31
N LYS A 58 -3.42 3.27 -13.54
CA LYS A 58 -2.14 2.81 -14.08
C LYS A 58 -2.16 1.31 -14.38
N GLY A 59 -1.81 0.93 -15.61
CA GLY A 59 -1.75 -0.47 -16.04
C GLY A 59 -3.11 -1.01 -16.49
N THR A 60 -3.35 -2.30 -16.27
CA THR A 60 -4.68 -2.92 -16.47
C THR A 60 -5.36 -3.11 -15.11
N PRO A 61 -6.68 -3.37 -15.06
CA PRO A 61 -7.35 -3.70 -13.80
C PRO A 61 -6.64 -4.81 -13.01
N GLU A 62 -6.01 -5.77 -13.70
CA GLU A 62 -5.34 -6.92 -13.08
C GLU A 62 -3.94 -6.63 -12.50
N THR A 63 -3.32 -5.51 -12.90
CA THR A 63 -1.95 -5.13 -12.55
C THR A 63 -1.83 -3.79 -11.83
N ALA A 64 -2.90 -2.99 -11.82
CA ALA A 64 -2.96 -1.70 -11.15
C ALA A 64 -2.69 -1.78 -9.64
N ILE A 65 -2.48 -0.62 -9.00
CA ILE A 65 -2.20 -0.58 -7.55
C ILE A 65 -3.40 -1.13 -6.77
N LYS A 66 -4.60 -0.61 -7.05
CA LYS A 66 -5.88 -1.18 -6.66
C LYS A 66 -6.31 -2.19 -7.72
N MET A 67 -6.02 -3.47 -7.46
CA MET A 67 -6.15 -4.56 -8.42
C MET A 67 -7.57 -5.15 -8.40
N LYS A 68 -8.09 -5.49 -9.58
CA LYS A 68 -9.35 -6.20 -9.80
C LYS A 68 -9.19 -7.28 -10.88
N ARG A 69 -9.24 -8.55 -10.46
CA ARG A 69 -9.31 -9.74 -11.33
C ARG A 69 -10.66 -10.42 -11.15
N LYS A 70 -10.98 -11.40 -12.00
CA LYS A 70 -12.26 -12.12 -11.97
C LYS A 70 -12.59 -12.77 -10.61
N SER A 71 -11.59 -13.29 -9.91
CA SER A 71 -11.77 -14.06 -8.67
C SER A 71 -11.09 -13.45 -7.44
N VAL A 72 -10.33 -12.36 -7.60
CA VAL A 72 -9.61 -11.71 -6.52
C VAL A 72 -9.48 -10.22 -6.82
N GLU A 73 -9.72 -9.39 -5.81
CA GLU A 73 -9.60 -7.94 -5.92
C GLU A 73 -9.15 -7.32 -4.60
N THR A 74 -8.74 -6.06 -4.67
CA THR A 74 -8.45 -5.26 -3.48
C THR A 74 -9.76 -4.91 -2.78
N VAL A 75 -10.06 -5.61 -1.67
CA VAL A 75 -11.29 -5.40 -0.90
C VAL A 75 -11.18 -4.30 0.15
N SER A 76 -9.97 -3.96 0.56
CA SER A 76 -9.72 -2.92 1.56
C SER A 76 -8.31 -2.35 1.47
N ILE A 77 -8.13 -1.19 2.08
CA ILE A 77 -6.83 -0.55 2.32
C ILE A 77 -6.73 -0.26 3.82
N THR A 78 -5.63 -0.71 4.42
CA THR A 78 -5.30 -0.40 5.81
C THR A 78 -4.09 0.52 5.85
N CYS A 79 -4.17 1.61 6.58
CA CYS A 79 -3.08 2.54 6.81
C CYS A 79 -2.73 2.60 8.30
N ILE A 80 -1.45 2.47 8.64
CA ILE A 80 -0.93 2.74 9.97
C ILE A 80 0.01 3.93 9.84
N SER A 81 -0.28 5.01 10.55
CA SER A 81 0.54 6.21 10.58
C SER A 81 1.09 6.41 11.99
N LYS A 82 2.42 6.43 12.12
CA LYS A 82 3.10 6.78 13.37
C LYS A 82 3.79 8.13 13.21
N LYS A 83 3.42 9.09 14.04
CA LYS A 83 4.09 10.38 14.21
C LYS A 83 4.42 10.55 15.68
N GLU A 84 5.70 10.47 16.00
CA GLU A 84 6.18 10.49 17.40
C GLU A 84 5.51 9.39 18.24
N SER A 85 4.79 9.76 19.30
CA SER A 85 3.98 8.88 20.16
C SER A 85 2.58 8.60 19.61
N ASN A 86 2.12 9.38 18.62
CA ASN A 86 0.79 9.23 18.05
C ASN A 86 0.79 8.15 16.98
N ILE A 87 0.05 7.08 17.21
CA ILE A 87 -0.16 6.01 16.24
C ILE A 87 -1.65 6.01 15.87
N SER A 88 -1.95 6.15 14.58
CA SER A 88 -3.29 6.01 14.05
C SER A 88 -3.38 4.81 13.13
N PHE A 89 -4.53 4.15 13.18
CA PHE A 89 -4.94 3.06 12.32
C PHE A 89 -6.19 3.51 11.56
N GLU A 90 -6.17 3.33 10.24
CA GLU A 90 -7.32 3.54 9.37
C GLU A 90 -7.55 2.26 8.56
N TYR A 91 -8.78 1.77 8.56
CA TYR A 91 -9.23 0.69 7.69
C TYR A 91 -10.33 1.22 6.79
N ARG A 92 -10.12 1.11 5.48
CA ARG A 92 -11.05 1.52 4.44
C ARG A 92 -11.49 0.30 3.65
N SER A 93 -12.74 -0.12 3.84
CA SER A 93 -13.38 -1.13 3.00
C SER A 93 -13.75 -0.52 1.66
N ILE A 94 -13.27 -1.13 0.58
CA ILE A 94 -13.60 -0.73 -0.80
C ILE A 94 -14.94 -1.34 -1.21
N ILE A 95 -15.24 -2.56 -0.74
CA ILE A 95 -16.46 -3.30 -1.11
C ILE A 95 -17.71 -2.81 -0.36
N ASN A 96 -17.55 -2.37 0.89
CA ASN A 96 -18.67 -1.95 1.74
C ASN A 96 -18.73 -0.43 1.93
N SER A 97 -17.80 0.32 1.35
CA SER A 97 -17.67 1.77 1.55
C SER A 97 -17.64 2.19 3.02
N GLN A 98 -16.97 1.40 3.85
CA GLN A 98 -16.84 1.65 5.30
C GLN A 98 -15.46 2.20 5.63
N LEU A 99 -15.43 3.17 6.54
CA LEU A 99 -14.21 3.73 7.12
C LEU A 99 -14.21 3.49 8.62
N PHE A 100 -13.14 2.88 9.13
CA PHE A 100 -12.91 2.69 10.56
C PHE A 100 -11.57 3.32 10.93
N GLU A 101 -11.57 4.14 11.97
CA GLU A 101 -10.38 4.81 12.48
C GLU A 101 -10.19 4.51 13.97
N LEU A 102 -8.94 4.27 14.37
CA LEU A 102 -8.58 4.00 15.75
C LEU A 102 -7.25 4.68 16.10
N ALA A 103 -7.23 5.41 17.22
CA ALA A 103 -6.00 5.84 17.85
C ALA A 103 -5.42 4.67 18.66
N LEU A 104 -4.22 4.23 18.30
CA LEU A 104 -3.52 3.16 19.02
C LEU A 104 -2.70 3.77 20.17
N LYS A 105 -2.85 3.19 21.36
CA LYS A 105 -2.03 3.58 22.52
C LYS A 105 -0.59 3.17 22.27
N SER A 106 0.35 4.08 22.46
CA SER A 106 1.77 3.75 22.55
C SER A 106 2.02 2.97 23.84
N PHE A 107 2.81 1.90 23.76
CA PHE A 107 3.32 1.16 24.93
C PHE A 107 4.44 1.94 25.62
#